data_AF-A0A9E1WGL5-F1
#
_entry.id   AF-A0A9E1WGL5-F1
#
_cell.length_a   1.000
_cell.length_b   1.000
_cell.length_c   1.000
_cell.angle_alpha   90.00
_cell.angle_beta   90.00
_cell.angle_gamma   90.00
#
_symmetry.space_group_name_H-M   'P 1'
#
loop_
_entity.id
_entity.type
_entity.pdbx_description
1 polymer ?
#
loop_
_entity_poly.entity_id
_entity_poly.type
_entity_poly.pdbx_seq_one_letter_code
_entity_poly.pdbx_strand_id
1 'polypeptide(L)'
;MNDLFITASATSPLVHFKNNGDIQMSGKIILDQNAEFWMQINQWIEEFKSNKPSKTIVNLQIDYLNSASLKELNKFLILIASISSSESDLY
;
A
#
# COMPACT_ATOMS: atom_id res chain seq x y z
N MET A 1 -10.17 0.93 13.22
CA MET A 1 -9.85 1.39 11.86
C MET A 1 -10.62 0.54 10.86
N ASN A 2 -11.15 1.13 9.80
CA ASN A 2 -11.89 0.42 8.75
C ASN A 2 -10.96 0.00 7.61
N ASP A 3 -11.39 -1.00 6.86
CA ASP A 3 -10.71 -1.43 5.63
C ASP A 3 -10.70 -0.28 4.60
N LEU A 4 -9.63 -0.18 3.82
CA LEU A 4 -9.52 0.74 2.69
C LEU A 4 -9.74 -0.02 1.39
N PHE A 5 -10.73 0.44 0.64
CA PHE A 5 -11.03 -0.07 -0.68
C PHE A 5 -11.02 1.07 -1.71
N ILE A 6 -10.16 0.95 -2.72
CA ILE A 6 -10.10 1.88 -3.85
C ILE A 6 -10.26 1.05 -5.13
N THR A 7 -11.25 1.41 -5.95
CA THR A 7 -11.45 0.74 -7.24
C THR A 7 -10.36 1.17 -8.22
N ALA A 8 -9.84 0.22 -9.00
CA ALA A 8 -8.89 0.53 -10.07
C ALA A 8 -9.48 1.52 -11.08
N SER A 9 -8.64 2.38 -11.64
CA SER A 9 -8.99 3.29 -12.74
C SER A 9 -8.01 3.12 -13.90
N ALA A 10 -8.09 4.01 -14.90
CA ALA A 10 -7.12 4.02 -15.99
C ALA A 10 -5.67 4.29 -15.52
N THR A 11 -5.51 4.97 -14.37
CA THR A 11 -4.21 5.44 -13.86
C THR A 11 -3.90 5.04 -12.43
N SER A 12 -4.88 4.56 -11.66
CA SER A 12 -4.70 4.11 -10.27
C SER A 12 -4.96 2.61 -10.12
N PRO A 13 -4.22 1.91 -9.25
CA PRO A 13 -4.43 0.49 -9.01
C PRO A 13 -5.69 0.26 -8.17
N LEU A 14 -6.16 -0.98 -8.15
CA LEU A 14 -7.03 -1.50 -7.11
C LEU A 14 -6.26 -1.48 -5.78
N VAL A 15 -6.94 -1.09 -4.70
CA VAL A 15 -6.45 -1.20 -3.32
C VAL A 15 -7.49 -1.91 -2.50
N HIS A 16 -7.08 -2.92 -1.75
CA HIS A 16 -7.89 -3.61 -0.77
C HIS A 16 -7.03 -3.91 0.45
N PHE A 17 -7.01 -2.97 1.39
CA PHE A 17 -6.23 -3.07 2.62
C PHE A 17 -7.18 -3.37 3.78
N LYS A 18 -7.00 -4.54 4.37
CA LYS A 18 -7.81 -5.00 5.48
C LYS A 18 -7.08 -4.82 6.79
N ASN A 19 -7.82 -4.42 7.81
CA ASN A 19 -7.24 -4.22 9.14
C ASN A 19 -6.69 -5.52 9.78
N ASN A 20 -7.07 -6.69 9.25
CA ASN A 20 -6.60 -8.00 9.70
C ASN A 20 -5.16 -8.34 9.24
N GLY A 21 -4.55 -7.50 8.39
CA GLY A 21 -3.20 -7.70 7.87
C GLY A 21 -3.12 -8.15 6.40
N ASP A 22 -4.25 -8.36 5.72
CA ASP A 22 -4.28 -8.63 4.28
C ASP A 22 -4.25 -7.32 3.48
N ILE A 23 -3.12 -7.03 2.82
CA ILE A 23 -2.89 -5.79 2.08
C ILE A 23 -2.69 -6.14 0.60
N GLN A 24 -3.62 -5.73 -0.27
CA GLN A 24 -3.55 -5.97 -1.71
C GLN A 24 -3.50 -4.66 -2.50
N MET A 25 -2.57 -4.57 -3.45
CA MET A 25 -2.53 -3.51 -4.47
C MET A 25 -2.28 -4.13 -5.85
N SER A 26 -3.12 -3.84 -6.84
CA SER A 26 -3.03 -4.45 -8.16
C SER A 26 -3.39 -3.50 -9.30
N GLY A 27 -2.55 -3.44 -10.34
CA GLY A 27 -2.80 -2.70 -11.57
C GLY A 27 -1.70 -1.71 -11.93
N LYS A 28 -2.06 -0.69 -12.71
CA LYS A 28 -1.15 0.38 -13.15
C LYS A 28 -1.11 1.53 -12.14
N ILE A 29 0.05 2.16 -12.00
CA ILE A 29 0.25 3.33 -11.14
C ILE A 29 0.88 4.47 -11.96
N ILE A 30 0.02 5.33 -12.48
CA ILE A 30 0.37 6.47 -13.32
C ILE A 30 -0.15 7.74 -12.64
N LEU A 31 0.35 7.97 -11.44
CA LEU A 31 -0.08 9.07 -10.57
C LEU A 31 1.04 10.09 -10.40
N ASP A 32 0.65 11.33 -10.09
CA ASP A 32 1.55 12.37 -9.64
C ASP A 32 1.89 12.19 -8.15
N GLN A 33 3.02 12.73 -7.73
CA GLN A 33 3.50 12.68 -6.34
C GLN A 33 2.52 13.33 -5.32
N ASN A 34 1.64 14.22 -5.78
CA ASN A 34 0.66 14.94 -4.96
C ASN A 34 -0.75 14.35 -5.07
N ALA A 35 -0.92 13.22 -5.75
CA ALA A 35 -2.23 12.60 -5.90
C ALA A 35 -2.83 12.23 -4.53
N GLU A 36 -4.13 12.51 -4.34
CA GLU A 36 -4.87 12.19 -3.11
C GLU A 36 -4.75 10.71 -2.73
N PHE A 37 -4.63 9.84 -3.73
CA PHE A 37 -4.34 8.41 -3.56
C PHE A 37 -3.20 8.15 -2.57
N TRP A 38 -2.06 8.83 -2.71
CA TRP A 38 -0.92 8.60 -1.81
C TRP A 38 -1.18 9.06 -0.38
N MET A 39 -1.97 10.12 -0.22
CA MET A 39 -2.39 10.60 1.10
C MET A 39 -3.27 9.55 1.80
N GLN A 40 -4.25 8.99 1.08
CA GLN A 40 -5.14 7.94 1.61
C GLN A 40 -4.34 6.69 2.00
N ILE A 41 -3.38 6.27 1.17
CA ILE A 41 -2.50 5.12 1.45
C ILE A 41 -1.64 5.37 2.69
N ASN A 42 -0.96 6.51 2.76
CA ASN A 42 -0.06 6.81 3.87
C ASN A 42 -0.84 6.94 5.19
N GLN A 43 -1.98 7.64 5.18
CA GLN A 43 -2.82 7.77 6.37
C GLN A 43 -3.28 6.40 6.86
N TRP A 44 -3.71 5.53 5.95
CA TRP A 44 -4.16 4.19 6.33
C TRP A 44 -3.02 3.39 6.98
N ILE A 45 -1.82 3.43 6.41
CA ILE A 45 -0.67 2.69 6.94
C ILE A 45 -0.21 3.21 8.31
N GLU A 46 -0.24 4.52 8.54
CA GLU A 46 0.08 5.09 9.85
C GLU A 46 -0.91 4.66 10.94
N GLU A 47 -2.21 4.64 10.64
CA GLU A 47 -3.22 4.11 11.56
C GLU A 47 -3.07 2.60 11.78
N PHE A 48 -2.77 1.85 10.71
CA PHE A 48 -2.59 0.40 10.74
C PHE A 48 -1.40 -0.06 11.59
N LYS A 49 -0.30 0.72 11.67
CA LYS A 49 0.85 0.46 12.57
C LYS A 49 0.43 0.19 14.02
N SER A 50 -0.65 0.83 14.47
CA SER A 50 -1.15 0.70 15.84
C SER A 50 -1.95 -0.60 16.07
N ASN A 51 -2.42 -1.25 15.00
CA ASN A 51 -3.31 -2.41 15.07
C ASN A 51 -2.58 -3.74 15.37
N LYS A 52 -1.25 -3.78 15.19
CA LYS A 52 -0.36 -4.93 15.48
C LYS A 52 -0.96 -6.31 15.14
N PRO A 53 -1.31 -6.58 13.87
CA PRO A 53 -1.80 -7.90 13.49
C PRO A 53 -0.70 -8.95 13.71
N SER A 54 -1.12 -10.18 14.06
CA SER A 54 -0.20 -11.31 14.27
C SER A 54 0.62 -11.67 13.02
N LYS A 55 0.12 -11.33 11.84
CA LYS A 55 0.78 -11.51 10.54
C LYS A 55 0.29 -10.43 9.59
N THR A 56 1.19 -9.88 8.78
CA THR A 56 0.84 -9.00 7.65
C THR A 56 1.24 -9.69 6.36
N ILE A 57 0.32 -9.78 5.40
CA ILE A 57 0.57 -10.32 4.06
C ILE A 57 0.35 -9.19 3.07
N VAL A 58 1.39 -8.86 2.32
CA VAL A 58 1.34 -7.81 1.31
C VAL A 58 1.45 -8.44 -0.07
N ASN A 59 0.42 -8.24 -0.89
CA ASN A 59 0.35 -8.73 -2.27
C ASN A 59 0.34 -7.53 -3.23
N LEU A 60 1.45 -7.35 -3.95
CA LEU A 60 1.63 -6.28 -4.94
C LEU A 60 1.72 -6.89 -6.33
N GLN A 61 0.76 -6.55 -7.19
CA GLN A 61 0.79 -6.91 -8.60
C GLN A 61 0.80 -5.62 -9.45
N ILE A 62 1.99 -5.16 -9.81
CA ILE A 62 2.15 -3.91 -10.55
C ILE A 62 2.35 -4.19 -12.03
N ASP A 63 1.37 -3.81 -12.85
CA ASP A 63 1.42 -4.03 -14.30
C ASP A 63 2.33 -2.99 -14.99
N TYR A 64 2.31 -1.76 -14.49
CA TYR A 64 3.10 -0.64 -14.98
C TYR A 64 3.16 0.46 -13.91
N LEU A 65 4.29 1.13 -13.78
CA LEU A 65 4.42 2.33 -12.96
C LEU A 65 5.27 3.40 -13.66
N ASN A 66 4.91 4.66 -13.48
CA ASN A 66 5.72 5.80 -13.94
C ASN A 66 6.79 6.18 -12.89
N SER A 67 7.75 7.03 -13.28
CA SER A 67 8.86 7.45 -12.41
C SER A 67 8.40 8.21 -11.15
N ALA A 68 7.33 9.00 -11.24
CA ALA A 68 6.79 9.73 -10.09
C ALA A 68 6.21 8.77 -9.05
N SER A 69 5.45 7.77 -9.52
CA SER A 69 4.82 6.74 -8.70
C SER A 69 5.83 5.78 -8.08
N LEU A 70 6.97 5.53 -8.71
CA LEU A 70 8.05 4.72 -8.13
C LEU A 70 8.55 5.28 -6.79
N LYS A 71 8.70 6.61 -6.69
CA LYS A 71 9.16 7.25 -5.46
C LYS A 71 8.16 7.06 -4.31
N GLU A 72 6.87 7.23 -4.58
CA GLU A 72 5.83 7.08 -3.56
C GLU A 72 5.60 5.61 -3.19
N LEU A 73 5.63 4.69 -4.16
CA LEU A 73 5.58 3.26 -3.89
C LEU A 73 6.75 2.81 -3.01
N ASN A 74 7.96 3.33 -3.24
CA ASN A 74 9.11 3.02 -2.39
C ASN A 74 8.91 3.48 -0.93
N LYS A 75 8.30 4.66 -0.71
CA LYS A 75 7.96 5.10 0.66
C LYS A 75 6.95 4.16 1.30
N PHE A 76 5.93 3.74 0.55
CA PHE A 76 4.95 2.75 1.02
C PHE A 76 5.64 1.44 1.44
N LEU A 77 6.57 0.91 0.63
CA LEU A 77 7.31 -0.31 0.95
C LEU A 77 8.16 -0.16 2.22
N ILE A 78 8.83 0.98 2.42
CA ILE A 78 9.59 1.28 3.63
C ILE A 78 8.66 1.35 4.85
N LEU A 79 7.49 1.96 4.72
CA LEU A 79 6.51 2.04 5.81
C LEU A 79 5.97 0.65 6.19
N ILE A 80 5.64 -0.18 5.21
CA ILE A 80 5.25 -1.58 5.41
C ILE A 80 6.36 -2.38 6.11
N ALA A 81 7.60 -2.26 5.65
CA ALA A 81 8.75 -2.95 6.26
C ALA A 81 9.02 -2.47 7.70
N SER A 82 8.62 -1.24 8.05
CA SER A 82 8.70 -0.76 9.43
C SER A 82 7.65 -1.36 10.37
N ILE A 83 6.54 -1.88 9.82
CA ILE A 83 5.47 -2.53 10.60
C ILE A 83 5.87 -3.94 11.03
N SER A 84 6.66 -4.64 10.21
CA SER A 84 7.15 -5.97 10.56
C SER A 84 8.18 -5.89 11.69
N SER A 85 7.72 -6.17 12.91
CA SER A 85 8.58 -6.56 14.01
C SER A 85 9.24 -7.90 13.68
N SER A 86 10.56 -7.90 13.42
CA SER A 86 11.47 -9.05 13.34
C SER A 86 11.00 -10.22 12.47
N GLU A 87 11.59 -10.34 11.27
CA GLU A 87 11.35 -11.34 10.21
C GLU A 87 10.14 -11.03 9.30
N SER A 88 10.44 -10.48 8.13
CA SER A 88 9.50 -10.24 7.04
C SER A 88 10.12 -10.75 5.74
N ASP A 89 9.48 -11.76 5.16
CA ASP A 89 9.81 -12.24 3.82
C ASP A 89 9.07 -11.39 2.78
N LEU A 90 9.81 -10.84 1.83
CA LEU A 90 9.29 -10.09 0.69
C LEU A 90 9.39 -11.00 -0.54
N TYR A 91 8.26 -11.54 -0.99
CA TYR A 91 8.15 -12.42 -2.15
C TYR A 91 7.72 -11.66 -3.40
#